data_AF-A0A377TYD4-F1
#
_entry.id   AF-A0A377TYD4-F1
#
_cell.length_a   1.000
_cell.length_b   1.000
_cell.length_c   1.000
_cell.angle_alpha   90.00
_cell.angle_beta   90.00
_cell.angle_gamma   90.00
#
_symmetry.space_group_name_H-M   'P 1'
#
loop_
_entity.id
_entity.type
_entity.pdbx_description
1 polymer ?
#
loop_
_entity_poly.entity_id
_entity_poly.type
_entity_poly.pdbx_seq_one_letter_code
_entity_poly.pdbx_strand_id
1 'polypeptide(L)'
;MTLHGDTRIDNYYWLRDDERARPDVLEYLHAENAYGKQVMDSQLSLQERLLKEIIDRIPQREVSAPTVKTAFATVRCMSRAANTLSTSGSRC
;
A
#
# COMPACT_ATOMS: atom_id res chain seq x y z
N MET A 1 31.45 0.26 -3.80
CA MET A 1 31.42 0.87 -2.45
C MET A 1 32.52 0.26 -1.62
N THR A 2 33.44 1.07 -1.11
CA THR A 2 34.53 0.62 -0.23
C THR A 2 34.20 0.97 1.21
N LEU A 3 34.17 -0.02 2.09
CA LEU A 3 33.97 0.19 3.52
C LEU A 3 34.94 -0.72 4.29
N HIS A 4 35.65 -0.16 5.27
CA HIS A 4 36.63 -0.89 6.10
C HIS A 4 37.71 -1.67 5.33
N GLY A 5 38.11 -1.19 4.15
CA GLY A 5 39.15 -1.82 3.32
C GLY A 5 38.64 -2.84 2.31
N ASP A 6 37.35 -3.20 2.34
CA ASP A 6 36.75 -4.11 1.36
C ASP A 6 36.00 -3.35 0.27
N THR A 7 36.33 -3.66 -0.99
CA THR A 7 35.64 -3.10 -2.17
C THR A 7 34.55 -4.05 -2.63
N ARG A 8 33.28 -3.65 -2.46
CA ARG A 8 32.14 -4.36 -3.06
C ARG A 8 31.72 -3.67 -4.34
N ILE A 9 31.66 -4.44 -5.42
CA ILE A 9 31.12 -4.01 -6.71
C ILE A 9 29.63 -4.37 -6.70
N ASP A 10 28.78 -3.37 -6.82
CA ASP A 10 27.34 -3.54 -6.99
C ASP A 10 26.99 -3.19 -8.44
N ASN A 11 26.68 -4.21 -9.23
CA ASN A 11 26.37 -4.07 -10.66
C ASN A 11 25.02 -3.38 -10.92
N TYR A 12 24.16 -3.25 -9.89
CA TYR A 12 22.81 -2.70 -10.01
C TYR A 12 22.62 -1.37 -9.30
N TYR A 13 23.71 -0.74 -8.84
CA TYR A 13 23.64 0.56 -8.18
C TYR A 13 22.95 1.64 -9.05
N TRP A 14 23.03 1.51 -10.38
CA TRP A 14 22.39 2.40 -11.34
C TRP A 14 20.86 2.41 -11.30
N LEU A 15 20.22 1.38 -10.72
CA LEU A 15 18.78 1.31 -10.55
C LEU A 15 18.27 2.25 -9.45
N ARG A 16 19.16 2.66 -8.54
CA ARG A 16 18.83 3.67 -7.53
C ARG A 16 18.69 5.04 -8.20
N ASP A 17 17.51 5.63 -8.04
CA ASP A 17 17.20 6.98 -8.47
C ASP A 17 16.42 7.71 -7.36
N ASP A 18 17.05 8.73 -6.77
CA ASP A 18 16.46 9.48 -5.67
C ASP A 18 15.37 10.45 -6.19
N GLU A 19 15.43 10.89 -7.44
CA GLU A 19 14.40 11.74 -8.09
C GLU A 19 13.26 10.91 -8.71
N ARG A 20 13.48 9.60 -8.90
CA ARG A 20 12.51 8.63 -9.46
C ARG A 20 11.96 9.03 -10.83
N ALA A 21 12.79 9.65 -11.66
CA ALA A 21 12.41 10.21 -12.95
C ALA A 21 13.26 9.67 -14.11
N ARG A 22 14.32 8.89 -13.84
CA ARG A 22 15.21 8.38 -14.88
C ARG A 22 14.47 7.42 -15.81
N PRO A 23 14.41 7.71 -17.13
CA PRO A 23 13.61 6.93 -18.07
C PRO A 23 14.09 5.48 -18.19
N ASP A 24 15.40 5.24 -18.23
CA ASP A 24 15.97 3.87 -18.34
C ASP A 24 15.60 2.98 -17.15
N VAL A 25 15.52 3.59 -15.94
CA VAL A 25 15.10 2.89 -14.72
C VAL A 25 13.61 2.58 -14.77
N LEU A 26 12.79 3.55 -15.18
CA LEU A 26 11.34 3.36 -15.31
C LEU A 26 11.01 2.31 -16.38
N GLU A 27 11.68 2.32 -17.52
CA GLU A 27 11.52 1.33 -18.58
C GLU A 27 11.81 -0.09 -18.08
N TYR A 28 12.92 -0.27 -17.37
CA TYR A 28 13.26 -1.54 -16.75
C TYR A 28 12.18 -2.00 -15.74
N LEU A 29 11.71 -1.09 -14.88
CA LEU A 29 10.64 -1.40 -13.92
C LEU A 29 9.31 -1.71 -14.61
N HIS A 30 8.99 -1.07 -15.73
CA HIS A 30 7.80 -1.39 -16.52
C HIS A 30 7.91 -2.77 -17.17
N ALA A 31 9.08 -3.14 -17.67
CA ALA A 31 9.34 -4.47 -18.21
C ALA A 31 9.19 -5.56 -17.14
N GLU A 32 9.76 -5.35 -15.95
CA GLU A 32 9.62 -6.26 -14.81
C GLU A 32 8.16 -6.39 -14.36
N ASN A 33 7.40 -5.28 -14.33
CA ASN A 33 5.98 -5.31 -14.02
C ASN A 33 5.16 -6.09 -15.07
N ALA A 34 5.51 -5.97 -16.36
CA ALA A 34 4.85 -6.72 -17.43
C ALA A 34 5.12 -8.22 -17.30
N TYR A 35 6.36 -8.60 -17.02
CA TYR A 35 6.74 -9.99 -16.74
C TYR A 35 5.99 -10.54 -15.52
N GLY A 36 5.96 -9.77 -14.42
CA GLY A 36 5.22 -10.13 -13.21
C GLY A 36 3.74 -10.39 -13.46
N LYS A 37 3.09 -9.55 -14.29
CA LYS A 37 1.70 -9.77 -14.72
C LYS A 37 1.56 -11.08 -15.49
N GLN A 38 2.39 -11.28 -16.52
CA GLN A 38 2.34 -12.47 -17.35
C GLN A 38 2.48 -13.78 -16.53
N VAL A 39 3.37 -13.79 -15.55
CA VAL A 39 3.55 -14.95 -14.65
C VAL A 39 2.32 -15.16 -13.77
N MET A 40 1.72 -14.08 -13.28
CA MET A 40 0.56 -14.11 -12.37
C MET A 40 -0.78 -14.27 -13.07
N ASP A 41 -0.84 -14.16 -14.41
CA ASP A 41 -2.08 -14.22 -15.19
C ASP A 41 -2.89 -15.51 -14.93
N SER A 42 -2.20 -16.64 -14.71
CA SER A 42 -2.84 -17.92 -14.40
C SER A 42 -3.62 -17.92 -13.07
N GLN A 43 -3.31 -16.99 -12.17
CA GLN A 43 -3.84 -16.92 -10.81
C GLN A 43 -4.92 -15.83 -10.64
N LEU A 44 -5.29 -15.11 -11.70
CA LEU A 44 -6.24 -14.00 -11.63
C LEU A 44 -7.58 -14.41 -10.99
N SER A 45 -8.12 -15.56 -11.34
CA SER A 45 -9.37 -16.08 -10.76
C SER A 45 -9.26 -16.31 -9.25
N LEU A 46 -8.11 -16.77 -8.75
CA LEU A 46 -7.87 -16.93 -7.33
C LEU A 46 -7.76 -15.57 -6.63
N GLN A 47 -7.07 -14.61 -7.23
CA GLN A 47 -6.92 -13.26 -6.69
C GLN A 47 -8.28 -12.56 -6.55
N GLU A 48 -9.15 -12.67 -7.55
CA GLU A 48 -10.50 -12.09 -7.52
C GLU A 48 -11.35 -12.67 -6.39
N ARG A 49 -11.31 -14.00 -6.20
CA ARG A 49 -12.02 -14.65 -5.09
C ARG A 49 -11.51 -14.18 -3.73
N LEU A 50 -10.18 -14.15 -3.55
CA LEU A 50 -9.57 -13.71 -2.30
C LEU A 50 -9.87 -12.24 -2.02
N LEU A 51 -9.81 -11.39 -3.04
CA LEU A 51 -10.17 -9.98 -2.93
C LEU A 51 -11.62 -9.83 -2.46
N LYS A 52 -12.55 -10.59 -3.06
CA LYS A 52 -13.95 -10.60 -2.64
C LYS A 52 -14.11 -11.06 -1.19
N GLU A 53 -13.45 -12.16 -0.80
CA GLU A 53 -13.50 -12.66 0.57
C GLU A 53 -12.98 -11.65 1.60
N ILE A 54 -11.89 -10.94 1.29
CA ILE A 54 -11.35 -9.88 2.17
C ILE A 54 -12.36 -8.74 2.29
N ILE A 55 -12.91 -8.28 1.17
CA ILE A 55 -13.89 -7.20 1.13
C ILE A 55 -15.17 -7.57 1.89
N ASP A 56 -15.63 -8.81 1.77
CA ASP A 56 -16.86 -9.28 2.43
C ASP A 56 -16.70 -9.41 3.95
N ARG A 57 -15.46 -9.59 4.44
CA ARG A 57 -15.15 -9.61 5.88
C ARG A 57 -15.08 -8.22 6.50
N ILE A 58 -14.92 -7.17 5.70
CA ILE A 58 -14.85 -5.79 6.19
C ILE A 58 -16.27 -5.28 6.43
N PRO A 59 -16.64 -4.91 7.67
CA PRO A 59 -17.98 -4.41 7.97
C PRO A 59 -18.22 -3.08 7.24
N GLN A 60 -19.49 -2.81 6.91
CA GLN A 60 -19.88 -1.57 6.22
C GLN A 60 -19.58 -0.32 7.03
N ARG A 61 -19.46 -0.47 8.35
CA ARG A 61 -19.18 0.61 9.28
C ARG A 61 -18.24 0.11 10.38
N GLU A 62 -17.12 0.80 10.52
CA GLU A 62 -16.17 0.59 11.61
C GLU A 62 -16.14 1.81 12.51
N VAL A 63 -16.04 1.56 13.82
CA VAL A 63 -15.85 2.60 14.83
C VAL A 63 -14.61 2.24 15.61
N SER A 64 -13.64 3.15 15.64
CA SER A 64 -12.42 2.95 16.42
C SER A 64 -12.74 2.96 17.91
N ALA A 65 -11.87 2.33 18.70
CA ALA A 65 -11.92 2.50 20.15
C ALA A 65 -11.82 4.00 20.52
N PRO A 66 -12.59 4.47 21.52
CA PRO A 66 -12.52 5.86 21.96
C PRO A 66 -11.16 6.16 22.56
N THR A 67 -10.56 7.26 22.09
CA THR A 67 -9.33 7.80 22.68
C THR A 67 -9.69 9.03 23.51
N VAL A 68 -9.27 9.04 24.77
CA VAL A 68 -9.53 10.18 25.67
C VAL A 68 -8.33 11.11 25.61
N LYS A 69 -8.57 12.36 25.20
CA LYS A 69 -7.59 13.44 25.33
C LYS A 69 -8.19 14.50 26.23
N THR A 70 -7.61 14.67 27.43
CA THR A 70 -8.11 15.58 28.46
C THR A 70 -9.61 15.37 28.74
N ALA A 71 -10.47 16.35 28.44
CA ALA A 71 -11.90 16.33 28.75
C ALA A 71 -12.81 15.74 27.66
N PHE A 72 -12.28 15.30 26.51
CA PHE A 72 -13.09 14.79 25.39
C PHE A 72 -12.63 13.40 24.93
N ALA A 73 -13.61 12.54 24.60
CA ALA A 73 -13.37 11.25 23.96
C ALA A 73 -13.63 11.37 22.45
N THR A 74 -12.63 11.01 21.65
CA THR A 74 -12.72 11.01 20.19
C THR A 74 -12.77 9.59 19.63
N VAL A 75 -13.72 9.34 18.73
CA VAL A 75 -13.84 8.10 17.95
C VAL A 75 -13.75 8.42 16.46
N ARG A 76 -13.08 7.56 15.70
CA ARG A 76 -13.09 7.62 14.23
C ARG A 76 -14.14 6.64 13.73
N CYS A 77 -15.13 7.15 13.03
CA CYS A 77 -16.07 6.33 12.28
C CYS A 77 -15.62 6.29 10.82
N MET A 78 -15.47 5.09 10.26
CA MET A 78 -15.22 4.89 8.84
C MET A 78 -16.40 4.10 8.26
N SER A 79 -17.00 4.62 7.18
CA SER A 79 -18.05 3.92 6.45
C SER A 79 -17.53 3.53 5.07
N ARG A 80 -17.83 2.30 4.64
CA ARG A 80 -17.43 1.78 3.33
C ARG A 80 -18.18 2.45 2.17
N ALA A 81 -19.35 3.03 2.44
CA ALA A 81 -20.20 3.69 1.45
C ALA A 81 -19.79 5.13 1.11
N ALA A 82 -18.88 5.74 1.87
CA ALA A 82 -18.50 7.12 1.63
C ALA A 82 -17.01 7.31 1.86
N ASN A 83 -16.30 7.70 0.82
CA ASN A 83 -14.94 8.24 0.91
C ASN A 83 -14.94 9.64 1.57
N THR A 84 -15.74 9.82 2.63
CA THR A 84 -15.91 11.06 3.39
C THR A 84 -15.68 10.80 4.88
N LEU A 85 -14.61 11.38 5.41
CA LEU A 85 -14.34 11.44 6.83
C LEU A 85 -15.35 12.41 7.47
N SER A 86 -16.44 11.88 8.04
CA SER A 86 -17.32 12.68 8.91
C SER A 86 -16.80 12.61 10.34
N THR A 87 -16.16 13.71 10.79
CA THR A 87 -15.80 13.93 12.19
C THR A 87 -16.90 14.77 12.85
N SER A 88 -18.01 14.14 13.25
CA SER A 88 -18.96 14.79 14.16
C SER A 88 -19.12 13.96 15.43
N GLY A 89 -18.69 14.56 16.54
CA GLY A 89 -18.87 14.01 17.88
C GLY A 89 -20.35 13.98 18.22
N SER A 90 -20.93 12.79 18.24
CA SER A 90 -21.92 12.32 19.23
C SER A 90 -22.76 11.17 18.71
N ARG A 91 -22.79 10.91 17.41
CA ARG A 91 -23.52 9.78 16.84
C ARG A 91 -22.82 9.30 15.58
N CYS A 92 -22.43 8.03 15.62
CA CYS A 92 -22.34 7.24 14.40
C CYS A 92 -23.78 7.07 13.89
#